data_AF-A0A6G1IR78-F1
#
_entry.id   AF-A0A6G1IR78-F1
#
_cell.length_a   1.000
_cell.length_b   1.000
_cell.length_c   1.000
_cell.angle_alpha   90.00
_cell.angle_beta   90.00
_cell.angle_gamma   90.00
#
_symmetry.space_group_name_H-M   'P 1'
#
loop_
_entity.id
_entity.type
_entity.pdbx_description
1 polymer ?
#
loop_
_entity_poly.entity_id
_entity_poly.type
_entity_poly.pdbx_seq_one_letter_code
_entity_poly.pdbx_strand_id
1 'polypeptide(L)'
;MAHHVSTMFRMASNDVAGALASLQATVKEDREAHQLAKACRDRTNIQIEAYVRGSCLALCEEVLTRLPCELRDLIFGHIIGGTDTGIHLSRGLMPGSLNGLQGFFDEAQPCWDSDFVGADFLAEMTERLYRTMRSRFHDAAALRTFFAKDAFGLGLNPADLGARAELQHY
;
A
#
# COMPACT_ATOMS: atom_id res chain seq x y z
N MET A 1 8.10 -69.93 17.40
CA MET A 1 7.81 -68.54 17.87
C MET A 1 8.32 -67.46 16.91
N ALA A 2 9.46 -67.61 16.21
CA ALA A 2 9.99 -66.59 15.30
C ALA A 2 9.07 -66.22 14.10
N HIS A 3 8.32 -67.18 13.54
CA HIS A 3 7.40 -66.91 12.43
C HIS A 3 6.22 -66.01 12.80
N HIS A 4 5.77 -66.03 14.06
CA HIS A 4 4.57 -65.29 14.49
C HIS A 4 4.84 -63.80 14.72
N VAL A 5 6.09 -63.46 15.10
CA VAL A 5 6.55 -62.07 15.28
C VAL A 5 6.77 -61.39 13.92
N SER A 6 7.24 -62.13 12.92
CA SER A 6 7.45 -61.61 11.57
C SER A 6 6.14 -61.23 10.85
N THR A 7 5.06 -61.98 11.06
CA THR A 7 3.74 -61.66 10.48
C THR A 7 3.12 -60.42 11.11
N MET A 8 3.21 -60.27 12.44
CA MET A 8 2.68 -59.06 13.11
C MET A 8 3.43 -57.79 12.68
N PHE A 9 4.75 -57.86 12.50
CA PHE A 9 5.54 -56.71 12.05
C PHE A 9 5.19 -56.30 10.60
N ARG A 10 4.91 -57.28 9.72
CA ARG A 10 4.45 -57.01 8.35
C ARG A 10 3.05 -56.40 8.30
N MET A 11 2.14 -56.81 9.18
CA MET A 11 0.79 -56.22 9.26
C MET A 11 0.86 -54.76 9.72
N ALA A 12 1.59 -54.48 10.81
CA ALA A 12 1.79 -53.11 11.28
C ALA A 12 2.48 -52.22 10.22
N SER A 13 3.44 -52.77 9.47
CA SER A 13 4.11 -52.05 8.39
C SER A 13 3.19 -51.72 7.21
N ASN A 14 2.24 -52.60 6.88
CA ASN A 14 1.27 -52.36 5.82
C ASN A 14 0.22 -51.32 6.22
N ASP A 15 -0.19 -51.32 7.49
CA ASP A 15 -1.15 -50.33 8.02
C ASP A 15 -0.55 -48.92 8.03
N VAL A 16 0.73 -48.78 8.40
CA VAL A 16 1.44 -47.49 8.36
C VAL A 16 1.62 -46.99 6.92
N ALA A 17 1.95 -47.87 5.98
CA ALA A 17 2.06 -47.50 4.57
C ALA A 17 0.71 -47.05 3.98
N GLY A 18 -0.38 -47.73 4.34
CA GLY A 18 -1.75 -47.34 3.96
C GLY A 18 -2.15 -45.98 4.54
N ALA A 19 -1.86 -45.74 5.81
CA ALA A 19 -2.12 -44.45 6.47
C ALA A 19 -1.30 -43.31 5.84
N LEU A 20 -0.03 -43.55 5.49
CA LEU A 20 0.81 -42.56 4.82
C LEU A 20 0.30 -42.22 3.41
N ALA A 21 -0.11 -43.23 2.63
CA ALA A 21 -0.70 -43.02 1.31
C ALA A 21 -2.02 -42.23 1.40
N SER A 22 -2.87 -42.55 2.39
CA SER A 22 -4.10 -41.81 2.65
C SER A 22 -3.82 -40.35 3.02
N LEU A 23 -2.85 -40.10 3.90
CA LEU A 23 -2.48 -38.74 4.30
C LEU A 23 -1.90 -37.93 3.14
N GLN A 24 -1.07 -38.56 2.29
CA GLN A 24 -0.53 -37.92 1.10
C GLN A 24 -1.62 -37.53 0.11
N ALA A 25 -2.66 -38.37 -0.04
CA ALA A 25 -3.82 -38.05 -0.86
C ALA A 25 -4.59 -36.83 -0.30
N THR A 26 -4.88 -36.80 1.00
CA THR A 26 -5.57 -35.67 1.65
C THR A 26 -4.77 -34.36 1.54
N VAL A 27 -3.44 -34.39 1.78
CA VAL A 27 -2.60 -33.18 1.64
C VAL A 27 -2.58 -32.65 0.21
N LYS A 28 -2.62 -33.55 -0.79
CA LYS A 28 -2.70 -33.15 -2.19
C LYS A 28 -4.03 -32.47 -2.50
N GLU A 29 -5.14 -33.06 -2.05
CA GLU A 29 -6.49 -32.50 -2.20
C GLU A 29 -6.61 -31.12 -1.53
N ASP A 30 -6.11 -30.96 -0.30
CA ASP A 30 -6.11 -29.67 0.40
C ASP A 30 -5.29 -28.59 -0.33
N ARG A 31 -4.17 -28.97 -0.94
CA ARG A 31 -3.35 -28.03 -1.74
C ARG A 31 -4.09 -27.58 -2.99
N GLU A 32 -4.76 -28.48 -3.68
CA GLU A 32 -5.57 -28.16 -4.86
C GLU A 32 -6.76 -27.27 -4.48
N ALA A 33 -7.45 -27.59 -3.38
CA ALA A 33 -8.52 -26.75 -2.83
C ALA A 33 -8.03 -25.35 -2.44
N HIS A 34 -6.85 -25.25 -1.81
CA HIS A 34 -6.26 -23.97 -1.44
C HIS A 34 -5.87 -23.13 -2.67
N GLN A 35 -5.32 -23.75 -3.71
CA GLN A 35 -4.99 -23.08 -4.97
C GLN A 35 -6.24 -22.55 -5.68
N LEU A 36 -7.31 -23.35 -5.72
CA LEU A 36 -8.60 -22.92 -6.28
C LEU A 36 -9.22 -21.78 -5.46
N ALA A 37 -9.18 -21.85 -4.13
CA ALA A 37 -9.66 -20.79 -3.26
C ALA A 37 -8.87 -19.49 -3.44
N LYS A 38 -7.55 -19.58 -3.59
CA LYS A 38 -6.68 -18.43 -3.90
C LYS A 38 -7.05 -17.82 -5.25
N ALA A 39 -7.13 -18.62 -6.30
CA ALA A 39 -7.51 -18.12 -7.63
C ALA A 39 -8.91 -17.48 -7.65
N CYS A 40 -9.87 -18.04 -6.92
CA CYS A 40 -11.19 -17.45 -6.76
C CYS A 40 -11.13 -16.10 -6.04
N ARG A 41 -10.35 -16.01 -4.96
CA ARG A 41 -10.13 -14.75 -4.23
C ARG A 41 -9.46 -13.71 -5.11
N ASP A 42 -8.41 -14.08 -5.83
CA ASP A 42 -7.67 -13.17 -6.71
C ASP A 42 -8.61 -12.60 -7.80
N ARG A 43 -9.48 -13.42 -8.39
CA ARG A 43 -10.50 -12.96 -9.33
C ARG A 43 -11.48 -11.97 -8.71
N THR A 44 -11.96 -12.24 -7.50
CA THR A 44 -12.86 -11.33 -6.79
C THR A 44 -12.16 -10.02 -6.45
N ASN A 45 -10.90 -10.07 -6.02
CA ASN A 45 -10.11 -8.88 -5.72
C ASN A 45 -9.93 -8.00 -6.96
N ILE A 46 -9.68 -8.58 -8.13
CA ILE A 46 -9.60 -7.83 -9.40
C ILE A 46 -10.92 -7.09 -9.69
N GLN A 47 -12.07 -7.75 -9.46
CA GLN A 47 -13.38 -7.13 -9.69
C GLN A 47 -13.67 -6.01 -8.68
N ILE A 48 -13.32 -6.22 -7.41
CA ILE A 48 -13.44 -5.20 -6.36
C ILE A 48 -12.56 -4.00 -6.69
N GLU A 49 -11.31 -4.24 -7.06
CA GLU A 49 -10.37 -3.17 -7.39
C GLU A 49 -10.87 -2.33 -8.58
N ALA A 50 -11.34 -2.98 -9.65
CA ALA A 50 -11.91 -2.29 -10.80
C ALA A 50 -13.13 -1.43 -10.41
N TYR A 51 -14.00 -1.95 -9.55
CA TYR A 51 -15.16 -1.21 -9.04
C TYR A 51 -14.75 -0.01 -8.16
N VAL A 52 -13.83 -0.22 -7.22
CA VAL A 52 -13.32 0.83 -6.33
C VAL A 52 -12.65 1.92 -7.15
N ARG A 53 -11.79 1.55 -8.09
CA ARG A 53 -11.10 2.48 -9.00
C ARG A 53 -12.10 3.36 -9.76
N GLY A 54 -13.08 2.75 -10.43
CA GLY A 54 -14.10 3.50 -11.17
C GLY A 54 -14.95 4.41 -10.27
N SER A 55 -15.29 3.95 -9.07
CA SER A 55 -16.08 4.72 -8.10
C SER A 55 -15.31 5.91 -7.53
N CYS A 56 -14.03 5.71 -7.17
CA CYS A 56 -13.15 6.76 -6.68
C CYS A 56 -12.94 7.84 -7.74
N LEU A 57 -12.68 7.43 -8.99
CA LEU A 57 -12.42 8.35 -10.09
C LEU A 57 -13.65 9.24 -10.34
N ALA A 58 -14.84 8.61 -10.47
CA ALA A 58 -16.09 9.34 -10.67
C ALA A 58 -16.37 10.34 -9.54
N LEU A 59 -16.14 9.95 -8.28
CA LEU A 59 -16.31 10.84 -7.14
C LEU A 59 -15.31 12.01 -7.17
N CYS A 60 -14.04 11.75 -7.48
CA CYS A 60 -13.01 12.79 -7.53
C CYS A 60 -13.27 13.80 -8.66
N GLU A 61 -13.73 13.32 -9.83
CA GLU A 61 -14.19 14.18 -10.92
C GLU A 61 -15.39 15.05 -10.51
N GLU A 62 -16.37 14.50 -9.80
CA GLU A 62 -17.50 15.28 -9.30
C GLU A 62 -17.05 16.33 -8.29
N VAL A 63 -16.11 15.99 -7.39
CA VAL A 63 -15.55 16.93 -6.42
C VAL A 63 -14.88 18.10 -7.14
N LEU A 64 -14.02 17.84 -8.12
CA LEU A 64 -13.33 18.90 -8.87
C LEU A 64 -14.30 19.79 -9.66
N THR A 65 -15.29 19.19 -10.32
CA THR A 65 -16.17 19.91 -11.26
C THR A 65 -17.32 20.65 -10.58
N ARG A 66 -17.79 20.16 -9.42
CA ARG A 66 -18.98 20.72 -8.75
C ARG A 66 -18.66 21.55 -7.51
N LEU A 67 -17.57 21.28 -6.82
CA LEU A 67 -17.25 22.02 -5.60
C LEU A 67 -16.34 23.22 -5.91
N PRO A 68 -16.59 24.39 -5.30
CA PRO A 68 -15.67 25.52 -5.36
C PRO A 68 -14.37 25.19 -4.59
N CYS A 69 -13.30 25.89 -4.93
CA CYS A 69 -11.95 25.64 -4.42
C CYS A 69 -11.89 25.60 -2.89
N GLU A 70 -12.63 26.47 -2.20
CA GLU A 70 -12.63 26.56 -0.73
C GLU A 70 -13.14 25.27 -0.07
N LEU A 71 -14.13 24.61 -0.67
CA LEU A 71 -14.64 23.33 -0.14
C LEU A 71 -13.68 22.18 -0.45
N ARG A 72 -13.04 22.20 -1.63
CA ARG A 72 -12.02 21.20 -1.97
C ARG A 72 -10.81 21.30 -1.04
N ASP A 73 -10.38 22.52 -0.71
CA ASP A 73 -9.34 22.78 0.27
C ASP A 73 -9.62 22.17 1.66
N LEU A 74 -10.89 22.20 2.11
CA LEU A 74 -11.30 21.55 3.36
C LEU A 74 -11.22 20.02 3.26
N ILE A 75 -11.69 19.45 2.14
CA ILE A 75 -11.61 18.01 1.87
C ILE A 75 -10.14 17.56 1.83
N PHE A 76 -9.28 18.25 1.08
CA PHE A 76 -7.86 17.97 1.03
C PHE A 76 -7.21 18.11 2.41
N GLY A 77 -7.59 19.13 3.18
CA GLY A 77 -7.15 19.28 4.56
C GLY A 77 -7.48 18.06 5.41
N HIS A 78 -8.66 17.47 5.25
CA HIS A 78 -9.04 16.23 5.94
C HIS A 78 -8.27 15.00 5.45
N ILE A 79 -8.06 14.86 4.13
CA ILE A 79 -7.32 13.73 3.55
C ILE A 79 -5.85 13.76 3.97
N ILE A 80 -5.24 14.94 3.95
CA ILE A 80 -3.82 15.14 4.25
C ILE A 80 -3.53 15.03 5.77
N GLY A 81 -4.53 15.29 6.63
CA GLY A 81 -4.38 15.17 8.08
C GLY A 81 -4.27 16.49 8.85
N GLY A 82 -4.82 17.58 8.33
CA GLY A 82 -4.89 18.91 8.96
C GLY A 82 -3.66 19.79 8.71
N THR A 83 -3.81 21.11 8.91
CA THR A 83 -2.76 22.11 8.63
C THR A 83 -1.71 22.28 9.73
N ASP A 84 -1.97 21.75 10.94
CA ASP A 84 -1.12 21.94 12.12
C ASP A 84 -0.32 20.69 12.54
N THR A 85 -0.49 19.57 11.85
CA THR A 85 0.28 18.36 12.07
C THR A 85 1.60 18.47 11.33
N GLY A 86 2.66 18.86 12.04
CA GLY A 86 4.02 18.80 11.48
C GLY A 86 4.36 17.35 11.13
N ILE A 87 4.60 17.06 9.85
CA ILE A 87 5.00 15.70 9.43
C ILE A 87 6.49 15.54 9.76
N HIS A 88 6.77 14.62 10.68
CA HIS A 88 8.12 14.25 11.08
C HIS A 88 8.68 13.21 10.09
N LEU A 89 9.59 13.64 9.22
CA LEU A 89 10.22 12.78 8.24
C LEU A 89 11.54 12.25 8.80
N SER A 90 11.45 11.09 9.48
CA SER A 90 12.59 10.41 10.11
C SER A 90 13.46 9.64 9.11
N ARG A 91 14.74 9.48 9.46
CA ARG A 91 15.84 8.87 8.68
C ARG A 91 15.64 7.40 8.25
N GLY A 92 14.56 6.73 8.65
CA GLY A 92 14.27 5.32 8.31
C GLY A 92 13.82 5.08 6.86
N LEU A 93 14.05 6.06 5.99
CA LEU A 93 13.30 6.27 4.77
C LEU A 93 14.22 6.61 3.58
N MET A 94 15.34 5.90 3.36
CA MET A 94 16.17 5.95 2.12
C MET A 94 17.19 4.79 2.09
N PRO A 95 17.62 4.22 0.92
CA PRO A 95 17.97 4.95 -0.31
C PRO A 95 17.39 4.42 -1.64
N GLY A 96 16.97 5.34 -2.51
CA GLY A 96 16.70 5.09 -3.95
C GLY A 96 15.30 5.47 -4.44
N SER A 97 14.34 5.54 -3.53
CA SER A 97 12.95 5.93 -3.81
C SER A 97 12.47 6.81 -2.67
N LEU A 98 11.51 7.70 -2.92
CA LEU A 98 10.85 8.54 -1.93
C LEU A 98 10.03 7.75 -0.89
N ASN A 99 10.46 6.54 -0.52
CA ASN A 99 9.90 5.64 0.49
C ASN A 99 9.79 6.26 1.89
N GLY A 100 10.06 7.56 2.04
CA GLY A 100 9.76 8.34 3.23
C GLY A 100 8.41 8.97 3.30
N LEU A 101 8.13 9.78 2.28
CA LEU A 101 6.79 10.26 2.04
C LEU A 101 5.95 9.10 1.51
N GLN A 102 6.50 8.35 0.57
CA GLN A 102 5.88 7.14 0.09
C GLN A 102 5.72 6.13 1.22
N GLY A 103 6.65 5.92 2.17
CA GLY A 103 6.40 5.09 3.37
C GLY A 103 5.25 5.56 4.28
N PHE A 104 5.06 6.89 4.39
CA PHE A 104 3.94 7.52 5.09
C PHE A 104 2.61 7.37 4.30
N PHE A 105 2.69 7.21 2.98
CA PHE A 105 1.55 7.03 2.05
C PHE A 105 1.42 5.59 1.49
N ASP A 106 2.36 4.68 1.78
CA ASP A 106 2.62 3.33 1.19
C ASP A 106 1.86 2.25 1.93
N GLU A 107 1.27 2.60 3.08
CA GLU A 107 0.03 1.95 3.48
C GLU A 107 -1.11 2.37 2.53
N ALA A 108 -0.88 2.16 1.23
CA ALA A 108 -1.83 1.94 0.15
C ALA A 108 -3.13 2.72 0.27
N GLN A 109 -3.06 4.04 0.49
CA GLN A 109 -4.28 4.84 0.42
C GLN A 109 -4.56 5.12 -1.05
N PRO A 110 -5.69 4.63 -1.60
CA PRO A 110 -6.03 4.84 -3.01
C PRO A 110 -6.13 6.33 -3.39
N CYS A 111 -6.19 7.24 -2.42
CA CYS A 111 -6.24 8.68 -2.68
C CYS A 111 -4.95 9.28 -3.25
N TRP A 112 -3.80 8.61 -3.12
CA TRP A 112 -2.51 9.08 -3.66
C TRP A 112 -2.12 8.43 -4.99
N ASP A 113 -2.99 7.58 -5.54
CA ASP A 113 -2.77 6.90 -6.82
C ASP A 113 -3.60 7.56 -7.92
N SER A 114 -2.93 8.06 -8.96
CA SER A 114 -3.56 8.70 -10.10
C SER A 114 -4.55 7.79 -10.84
N ASP A 115 -4.36 6.47 -10.78
CA ASP A 115 -5.29 5.50 -11.38
C ASP A 115 -6.65 5.49 -10.67
N PHE A 116 -6.70 5.89 -9.40
CA PHE A 116 -7.92 5.89 -8.57
C PHE A 116 -8.58 7.25 -8.46
N VAL A 117 -7.82 8.34 -8.39
CA VAL A 117 -8.38 9.69 -8.19
C VAL A 117 -8.30 10.59 -9.42
N GLY A 118 -7.52 10.20 -10.43
CA GLY A 118 -7.24 11.02 -11.60
C GLY A 118 -6.10 12.02 -11.37
N ALA A 119 -5.39 12.36 -12.46
CA ALA A 119 -4.20 13.20 -12.41
C ALA A 119 -4.49 14.62 -11.88
N ASP A 120 -5.61 15.22 -12.27
CA ASP A 120 -5.95 16.59 -11.87
C ASP A 120 -6.26 16.69 -10.37
N PHE A 121 -6.99 15.70 -9.84
CA PHE A 121 -7.31 15.66 -8.40
C PHE A 121 -6.04 15.48 -7.59
N LEU A 122 -5.19 14.55 -8.02
CA LEU A 122 -3.91 14.29 -7.37
C LEU A 122 -2.98 15.51 -7.44
N ALA A 123 -2.97 16.24 -8.55
CA ALA A 123 -2.17 17.45 -8.72
C ALA A 123 -2.64 18.56 -7.77
N GLU A 124 -3.94 18.86 -7.72
CA GLU A 124 -4.49 19.89 -6.83
C GLU A 124 -4.26 19.53 -5.34
N MET A 125 -4.45 18.26 -4.98
CA MET A 125 -4.21 17.77 -3.63
C MET A 125 -2.71 17.82 -3.26
N THR A 126 -1.82 17.44 -4.18
CA THR A 126 -0.36 17.50 -3.99
C THR A 126 0.13 18.93 -3.83
N GLU A 127 -0.38 19.85 -4.65
CA GLU A 127 -0.08 21.27 -4.51
C GLU A 127 -0.51 21.79 -3.13
N ARG A 128 -1.73 21.43 -2.70
CA ARG A 128 -2.24 21.80 -1.38
C ARG A 128 -1.35 21.27 -0.27
N LEU A 129 -0.97 20.00 -0.34
CA LEU A 129 -0.04 19.35 0.58
C LEU A 129 1.24 20.18 0.73
N TYR A 130 1.90 20.52 -0.37
CA TYR A 130 3.15 21.29 -0.31
C TYR A 130 2.96 22.70 0.24
N ARG A 131 1.86 23.38 -0.07
CA ARG A 131 1.58 24.73 0.44
C ARG A 131 1.27 24.77 1.93
N THR A 132 0.59 23.75 2.46
CA THR A 132 0.13 23.77 3.86
C THR A 132 1.01 22.99 4.83
N MET A 133 1.69 21.95 4.36
CA MET A 133 2.49 21.08 5.21
C MET A 133 3.71 21.81 5.80
N ARG A 134 3.98 21.54 7.08
CA ARG A 134 5.27 21.86 7.70
C ARG A 134 6.04 20.58 7.91
N SER A 135 7.09 20.40 7.13
CA SER A 135 7.94 19.21 7.20
C SER A 135 9.12 19.44 8.14
N ARG A 136 9.40 18.49 9.03
CA ARG A 136 10.60 18.52 9.88
C ARG A 136 11.53 17.38 9.49
N PHE A 137 12.77 17.72 9.20
CA PHE A 137 13.80 16.78 8.78
C PHE A 137 14.90 16.69 9.82
N HIS A 138 15.43 15.49 10.06
CA HIS A 138 16.62 15.28 10.91
C HIS A 138 17.93 15.27 10.13
N ASP A 139 17.86 15.27 8.80
CA ASP A 139 18.99 15.15 7.90
C ASP A 139 18.89 16.17 6.77
N ALA A 140 19.95 16.96 6.58
CA ALA A 140 20.06 17.94 5.51
C ALA A 140 20.03 17.29 4.12
N ALA A 141 20.47 16.03 3.98
CA ALA A 141 20.36 15.31 2.71
C ALA A 141 18.90 15.00 2.34
N ALA A 142 18.08 14.62 3.31
CA ALA A 142 16.65 14.38 3.11
C ALA A 142 15.91 15.69 2.76
N LEU A 143 16.23 16.78 3.46
CA LEU A 143 15.72 18.12 3.15
C LEU A 143 16.04 18.54 1.71
N ARG A 144 17.31 18.38 1.27
CA ARG A 144 17.71 18.70 -0.10
C ARG A 144 16.98 17.83 -1.13
N THR A 145 16.81 16.54 -0.84
CA THR A 145 16.12 15.60 -1.75
C THR A 145 14.64 15.97 -1.90
N PHE A 146 13.98 16.35 -0.80
CA PHE A 146 12.58 16.80 -0.82
C PHE A 146 12.37 17.98 -1.77
N PHE A 147 13.23 18.99 -1.74
CA PHE A 147 13.13 20.16 -2.62
C PHE A 147 13.66 19.94 -4.04
N ALA A 148 14.39 18.86 -4.30
CA ALA A 148 14.99 18.60 -5.61
C ALA A 148 14.16 17.65 -6.48
N LYS A 149 13.19 16.93 -5.90
CA LYS A 149 12.51 15.84 -6.56
C LYS A 149 11.00 16.06 -6.57
N ASP A 150 10.42 15.94 -7.77
CA ASP A 150 8.99 15.75 -7.94
C ASP A 150 8.61 14.35 -7.44
N ALA A 151 7.88 14.31 -6.33
CA ALA A 151 7.59 13.06 -5.65
C ALA A 151 6.54 12.20 -6.32
N PHE A 152 5.62 12.85 -7.03
CA PHE A 152 4.44 12.21 -7.60
C PHE A 152 4.52 12.13 -9.14
N GLY A 153 5.56 12.69 -9.75
CA GLY A 153 5.72 12.70 -11.21
C GLY A 153 4.71 13.62 -11.91
N LEU A 154 4.19 14.62 -11.21
CA LEU A 154 3.14 15.54 -11.68
C LEU A 154 3.69 16.86 -12.21
N GLY A 155 5.01 17.03 -12.25
CA GLY A 155 5.68 18.29 -12.54
C GLY A 155 5.60 19.31 -11.40
N LEU A 156 5.24 18.86 -10.18
CA LEU A 156 5.10 19.72 -9.00
C LEU A 156 6.33 19.59 -8.10
N ASN A 157 7.12 20.66 -8.02
CA ASN A 157 8.27 20.71 -7.13
C ASN A 157 7.92 21.47 -5.84
N PRO A 158 8.20 20.91 -4.64
CA PRO A 158 8.01 21.59 -3.37
C PRO A 158 8.70 22.96 -3.27
N ALA A 159 9.86 23.12 -3.92
CA ALA A 159 10.64 24.36 -3.88
C ALA A 159 9.89 25.51 -4.58
N ASP A 160 9.30 25.22 -5.74
CA ASP A 160 8.57 26.20 -6.55
C ASP A 160 7.25 26.62 -5.88
N LEU A 161 6.68 25.72 -5.07
CA LEU A 161 5.42 25.94 -4.34
C LEU A 161 5.61 26.56 -2.96
N GLY A 162 6.85 26.86 -2.56
CA GLY A 162 7.15 27.49 -1.28
C GLY A 162 6.87 26.58 -0.07
N ALA A 163 7.09 25.26 -0.22
CA ALA A 163 6.88 24.30 0.85
C ALA A 163 7.74 24.63 2.08
N ARG A 164 7.16 24.48 3.27
CA ARG A 164 7.81 24.85 4.53
C ARG A 164 8.51 23.64 5.11
N ALA A 165 9.82 23.72 5.24
CA ALA A 165 10.62 22.67 5.83
C ALA A 165 11.72 23.20 6.74
N GLU A 166 11.97 22.52 7.84
CA GLU A 166 12.97 22.89 8.85
C GLU A 166 13.87 21.70 9.19
N LEU A 167 15.14 21.99 9.46
CA LEU A 167 16.10 21.01 9.98
C LEU A 167 16.02 21.00 11.50
N GLN A 168 15.66 19.87 12.09
CA GLN A 168 15.58 19.70 13.53
C GLN A 168 16.97 19.37 14.08
N HIS A 169 17.59 20.36 14.71
CA HIS A 169 18.84 20.21 15.47
C HIS A 169 18.52 19.60 16.85
N TYR A 170 19.15 18.48 17.17
CA TYR A 170 19.17 17.92 18.53
C TYR A 170 20.42 18.37 19.28
#